data_AF-A0A800G5Y1-F1
#
_entry.id   AF-A0A800G5Y1-F1
#
_cell.length_a   1.000
_cell.length_b   1.000
_cell.length_c   1.000
_cell.angle_alpha   90.00
_cell.angle_beta   90.00
_cell.angle_gamma   90.00
#
_symmetry.space_group_name_H-M   'P 1'
#
loop_
_entity.id
_entity.type
_entity.pdbx_description
1 polymer ?
#
loop_
_entity_poly.entity_id
_entity_poly.type
_entity_poly.pdbx_seq_one_letter_code
_entity_poly.pdbx_strand_id
1 'polypeptide(L)'
;MTLTTTLLGSNPSPRTDVRLAPKVSNIGFKANRYLNTAAVSGEAIVASSRAVYITTDCGNIFAVCPLDQQPHPRSLLTDLDLSHLQFGLRIRVQDGSLNFSNGVELDLRDSQVWQTTPPSVSDAVSLPELGDRCQALIQAAQDMHLRESQGQENLGMALPFFSPNTAAPQETQLPNGASPLVTAGVQQVRELLPLCGCGNFKTVL
;
A
#
# COMPACT_ATOMS: atom_id res chain seq x y z
N MET A 1 -16.67 12.10 77.49
CA MET A 1 -16.51 12.66 76.14
C MET A 1 -15.16 12.23 75.60
N THR A 2 -15.18 11.35 74.61
CA THR A 2 -14.00 10.93 73.84
C THR A 2 -14.53 10.57 72.45
N LEU A 3 -14.11 11.31 71.43
CA LEU A 3 -14.52 11.12 70.04
C LEU A 3 -13.63 10.03 69.42
N THR A 4 -14.23 8.95 68.93
CA THR A 4 -13.57 7.90 68.15
C THR A 4 -13.77 8.20 66.67
N THR A 5 -12.69 8.50 65.96
CA THR A 5 -12.69 8.72 64.51
C THR A 5 -12.52 7.37 63.81
N THR A 6 -13.58 6.85 63.21
CA THR A 6 -13.51 5.68 62.32
C THR A 6 -13.18 6.16 60.92
N LEU A 7 -11.98 5.82 60.42
CA LEU A 7 -11.62 5.99 59.02
C LEU A 7 -12.56 5.14 58.15
N LEU A 8 -13.35 5.80 57.29
CA LEU A 8 -14.07 5.12 56.22
C LEU A 8 -13.03 4.48 55.29
N GLY A 9 -12.93 3.15 55.34
CA GLY A 9 -12.26 2.38 54.32
C GLY A 9 -12.98 2.58 53.00
N SER A 10 -12.41 3.41 52.13
CA SER A 10 -12.77 3.47 50.72
C SER A 10 -12.36 2.14 50.08
N ASN A 11 -13.31 1.21 49.97
CA ASN A 11 -13.18 0.05 49.11
C ASN A 11 -12.80 0.51 47.69
N PRO A 12 -11.67 0.08 47.12
CA PRO A 12 -11.49 0.20 45.68
C PRO A 12 -12.51 -0.74 45.04
N SER A 13 -13.55 -0.16 44.43
CA SER A 13 -14.40 -0.92 43.51
C SER A 13 -13.48 -1.51 42.43
N PRO A 14 -13.54 -2.83 42.15
CA PRO A 14 -12.87 -3.35 40.97
C PRO A 14 -13.59 -2.74 39.76
N ARG A 15 -12.94 -1.77 39.11
CA ARG A 15 -13.32 -1.34 37.77
C ARG A 15 -12.98 -2.47 36.83
N THR A 16 -13.89 -3.42 36.69
CA THR A 16 -13.85 -4.44 35.64
C THR A 16 -14.41 -3.84 34.36
N ASP A 17 -13.81 -2.74 33.87
CA ASP A 17 -13.92 -2.43 32.45
C ASP A 17 -12.97 -3.40 31.77
N VAL A 18 -13.49 -4.58 31.38
CA VAL A 18 -12.81 -5.44 30.41
C VAL A 18 -12.77 -4.65 29.11
N ARG A 19 -11.76 -3.79 28.96
CA ARG A 19 -11.45 -3.19 27.67
C ARG A 19 -11.00 -4.33 26.78
N LEU A 20 -11.92 -4.83 25.97
CA LEU A 20 -11.62 -5.72 24.87
C LEU A 20 -10.55 -5.03 24.02
N ALA A 21 -9.44 -5.73 23.77
CA ALA A 21 -8.41 -5.22 22.88
C ALA A 21 -9.04 -4.92 21.51
N PRO A 22 -8.65 -3.82 20.83
CA PRO A 22 -9.11 -3.52 19.49
C PRO A 22 -8.89 -4.74 18.57
N LYS A 23 -9.92 -5.04 17.78
CA LYS A 23 -9.99 -6.27 16.99
C LYS A 23 -9.48 -6.02 15.57
N VAL A 24 -8.75 -6.99 15.04
CA VAL A 24 -8.51 -7.08 13.61
C VAL A 24 -9.66 -7.86 12.98
N SER A 25 -10.41 -7.21 12.10
CA SER A 25 -11.52 -7.85 11.38
C SER A 25 -11.01 -8.70 10.22
N ASN A 26 -9.96 -8.22 9.56
CA ASN A 26 -9.48 -8.77 8.30
C ASN A 26 -7.95 -8.66 8.20
N ILE A 27 -7.29 -9.74 7.82
CA ILE A 27 -5.84 -9.80 7.58
C ILE A 27 -5.62 -10.24 6.13
N GLY A 28 -4.89 -9.44 5.36
CA GLY A 28 -4.47 -9.82 4.01
C GLY A 28 -3.56 -11.05 4.02
N PHE A 29 -3.68 -11.91 3.01
CA PHE A 29 -3.01 -13.22 3.00
C PHE A 29 -1.49 -13.16 3.25
N LYS A 30 -0.77 -12.15 2.73
CA LYS A 30 0.68 -11.99 2.97
C LYS A 30 0.95 -11.54 4.39
N ALA A 31 0.19 -10.58 4.91
CA ALA A 31 0.29 -10.16 6.31
C ALA A 31 0.04 -11.35 7.24
N ASN A 32 -0.99 -12.15 6.97
CA ASN A 32 -1.30 -13.36 7.74
C ASN A 32 -0.12 -14.34 7.72
N ARG A 33 0.51 -14.56 6.56
CA ARG A 33 1.71 -15.42 6.45
C ARG A 33 2.89 -14.86 7.26
N TYR A 34 3.11 -13.54 7.23
CA TYR A 34 4.18 -12.92 8.01
C TYR A 34 3.97 -13.11 9.50
N LEU A 35 2.75 -12.82 9.99
CA LEU A 35 2.40 -12.88 11.41
C LEU A 35 2.38 -14.30 11.99
N ASN A 36 2.14 -15.32 11.16
CA ASN A 36 2.18 -16.74 11.57
C ASN A 36 3.58 -17.38 11.48
N THR A 37 4.62 -16.60 11.19
CA THR A 37 6.00 -17.09 11.29
C THR A 37 6.40 -17.17 12.76
N ALA A 38 7.29 -18.09 13.14
CA ALA A 38 7.75 -18.20 14.52
C ALA A 38 8.45 -16.90 14.98
N ALA A 39 8.10 -16.40 16.17
CA ALA A 39 8.76 -15.28 16.85
C ALA A 39 8.84 -13.98 16.02
N VAL A 40 7.72 -13.52 15.47
CA VAL A 40 7.67 -12.26 14.71
C VAL A 40 7.88 -11.06 15.64
N SER A 41 8.91 -10.27 15.30
CA SER A 41 9.19 -8.96 15.90
C SER A 41 9.53 -7.96 14.79
N GLY A 42 9.48 -6.67 15.10
CA GLY A 42 9.68 -5.62 14.10
C GLY A 42 9.46 -4.22 14.66
N GLU A 43 9.20 -3.28 13.76
CA GLU A 43 9.09 -1.85 14.09
C GLU A 43 8.14 -1.12 13.14
N ALA A 44 7.39 -0.15 13.69
CA ALA A 44 6.63 0.81 12.92
C ALA A 44 7.56 1.83 12.24
N ILE A 45 7.65 1.78 10.91
CA ILE A 45 8.55 2.62 10.10
C ILE A 45 7.87 3.83 9.49
N VAL A 46 6.54 3.85 9.46
CA VAL A 46 5.73 5.01 9.07
C VAL A 46 4.43 4.96 9.87
N ALA A 47 4.01 6.09 10.44
CA ALA A 47 2.74 6.21 11.13
C ALA A 47 1.96 7.41 10.60
N SER A 48 0.69 7.19 10.26
CA SER A 48 -0.24 8.20 9.80
C SER A 48 -1.65 7.85 10.26
N SER A 49 -2.59 8.79 10.12
CA SER A 49 -4.00 8.55 10.40
C SER A 49 -4.68 7.54 9.47
N ARG A 50 -4.05 7.22 8.32
CA ARG A 50 -4.60 6.26 7.34
C ARG A 50 -3.90 4.92 7.36
N ALA A 51 -2.64 4.84 7.78
CA ALA A 51 -1.93 3.57 7.87
C ALA A 51 -0.69 3.69 8.74
N VAL A 52 -0.38 2.59 9.42
CA VAL A 52 0.89 2.38 10.12
C VAL A 52 1.62 1.25 9.44
N TYR A 53 2.75 1.55 8.81
CA TYR A 53 3.57 0.55 8.12
C TYR A 53 4.60 -0.03 9.09
N ILE A 54 4.67 -1.34 9.12
CA ILE A 54 5.54 -2.12 10.01
C ILE A 54 6.49 -2.93 9.16
N THR A 55 7.78 -2.85 9.47
CA THR A 55 8.76 -3.82 8.99
C THR A 55 9.00 -4.86 10.08
N THR A 56 8.99 -6.13 9.70
CA THR A 56 9.49 -7.21 10.55
C THR A 56 11.02 -7.21 10.52
N ASP A 57 11.66 -7.83 11.53
CA ASP A 57 13.12 -7.94 11.61
C ASP A 57 13.71 -8.77 10.44
N CYS A 58 12.89 -9.60 9.78
CA CYS A 58 13.26 -10.32 8.56
C CYS A 58 12.98 -9.56 7.25
N GLY A 59 12.60 -8.27 7.33
CA GLY A 59 12.44 -7.39 6.18
C GLY A 59 11.10 -7.48 5.45
N ASN A 60 10.12 -8.25 5.97
CA ASN A 60 8.76 -8.22 5.43
C ASN A 60 8.02 -6.97 5.93
N ILE A 61 7.25 -6.34 5.04
CA ILE A 61 6.47 -5.13 5.35
C ILE A 61 4.96 -5.44 5.29
N PHE A 62 4.22 -4.94 6.27
CA PHE A 62 2.75 -4.94 6.29
C PHE A 62 2.23 -3.62 6.89
N ALA A 63 0.93 -3.38 6.77
CA ALA A 63 0.29 -2.16 7.25
C ALA A 63 -0.87 -2.47 8.19
N VAL A 64 -1.04 -1.67 9.24
CA VAL A 64 -2.25 -1.61 10.06
C VAL A 64 -3.08 -0.43 9.57
N CYS A 65 -4.34 -0.69 9.21
CA CYS A 65 -5.23 0.25 8.54
C CYS A 65 -6.60 0.29 9.25
N PRO A 66 -7.35 1.40 9.15
CA PRO A 66 -8.73 1.46 9.63
C PRO A 66 -9.68 0.59 8.79
N LEU A 67 -10.85 0.25 9.35
CA LEU A 67 -11.86 -0.61 8.72
C LEU A 67 -12.46 -0.08 7.41
N ASP A 68 -12.39 1.23 7.17
CA ASP A 68 -13.00 1.89 6.00
C ASP A 68 -12.15 1.73 4.72
N GLN A 69 -10.99 1.09 4.81
CA GLN A 69 -10.10 0.88 3.67
C GLN A 69 -10.40 -0.41 2.90
N GLN A 70 -10.10 -0.38 1.60
CA GLN A 70 -10.10 -1.59 0.79
C GLN A 70 -9.06 -2.59 1.32
N PRO A 71 -9.42 -3.86 1.53
CA PRO A 71 -8.45 -4.88 1.92
C PRO A 71 -7.31 -5.02 0.91
N HIS A 72 -6.10 -5.28 1.41
CA HIS A 72 -4.88 -5.44 0.61
C HIS A 72 -4.09 -6.66 1.11
N PRO A 73 -3.30 -7.37 0.27
CA PRO A 73 -2.62 -8.60 0.70
C PRO A 73 -1.69 -8.43 1.91
N ARG A 74 -1.23 -7.20 2.17
CA ARG A 74 -0.31 -6.83 3.25
C ARG A 74 -0.94 -5.94 4.33
N SER A 75 -2.27 -5.84 4.41
CA SER A 75 -2.93 -4.99 5.41
C SER A 75 -3.59 -5.81 6.53
N LEU A 76 -3.71 -5.20 7.71
CA LEU A 76 -4.61 -5.60 8.80
C LEU A 76 -5.65 -4.49 8.92
N LEU A 77 -6.94 -4.82 8.90
CA LEU A 77 -8.03 -3.86 9.09
C LEU A 77 -8.54 -3.93 10.52
N THR A 78 -8.41 -2.83 11.26
CA THR A 78 -8.73 -2.76 12.70
C THR A 78 -9.62 -1.57 13.04
N ASP A 79 -10.35 -1.69 14.15
CA ASP A 79 -11.09 -0.61 14.79
C ASP A 79 -10.24 0.26 15.75
N LEU A 80 -8.94 -0.03 15.89
CA LEU A 80 -8.00 0.80 16.64
C LEU A 80 -7.89 2.21 16.04
N ASP A 81 -7.98 3.25 16.89
CA ASP A 81 -7.53 4.59 16.53
C ASP A 81 -6.01 4.59 16.34
N LEU A 82 -5.58 4.74 15.08
CA LEU A 82 -4.17 4.70 14.70
C LEU A 82 -3.35 5.87 15.27
N SER A 83 -3.98 6.91 15.82
CA SER A 83 -3.28 7.99 16.54
C SER A 83 -2.46 7.48 17.73
N HIS A 84 -2.82 6.30 18.27
CA HIS A 84 -2.10 5.62 19.34
C HIS A 84 -0.83 4.89 18.87
N LEU A 85 -0.58 4.80 17.57
CA LEU A 85 0.59 4.13 17.00
C LEU A 85 1.54 5.18 16.39
N GLN A 86 2.80 5.12 16.78
CA GLN A 86 3.83 6.10 16.41
C GLN A 86 5.00 5.43 15.67
N PHE A 87 5.77 6.23 14.95
CA PHE A 87 7.04 5.80 14.38
C PHE A 87 7.97 5.27 15.48
N GLY A 88 8.70 4.19 15.18
CA GLY A 88 9.69 3.59 16.07
C GLY A 88 9.13 2.62 17.11
N LEU A 89 7.82 2.41 17.18
CA LEU A 89 7.24 1.42 18.09
C LEU A 89 7.67 0.01 17.70
N ARG A 90 8.29 -0.70 18.64
CA ARG A 90 8.64 -2.11 18.45
C ARG A 90 7.39 -2.96 18.56
N ILE A 91 7.30 -3.99 17.72
CA ILE A 91 6.21 -4.94 17.74
C ILE A 91 6.69 -6.34 18.09
N ARG A 92 5.79 -7.13 18.67
CA ARG A 92 5.94 -8.57 18.84
C ARG A 92 4.58 -9.25 18.67
N VAL A 93 4.57 -10.38 17.96
CA VAL A 93 3.39 -11.26 17.94
C VAL A 93 3.52 -12.28 19.07
N GLN A 94 2.48 -12.38 19.90
CA GLN A 94 2.42 -13.33 21.01
C GLN A 94 0.98 -13.72 21.29
N ASP A 95 0.72 -15.02 21.48
CA ASP A 95 -0.57 -15.57 21.94
C ASP A 95 -1.81 -15.14 21.13
N GLY A 96 -1.63 -14.92 19.81
CA GLY A 96 -2.70 -14.48 18.92
C GLY A 96 -2.93 -12.97 18.90
N SER A 97 -2.01 -12.20 19.48
CA SER A 97 -2.06 -10.73 19.51
C SER A 97 -0.80 -10.10 18.91
N LEU A 98 -0.98 -8.94 18.26
CA LEU A 98 0.11 -8.05 17.85
C LEU A 98 0.29 -6.97 18.92
N ASN A 99 1.40 -7.03 19.63
CA ASN A 99 1.72 -6.13 20.74
C ASN A 99 2.69 -5.05 20.29
N PHE A 100 2.42 -3.81 20.68
CA PHE A 100 3.30 -2.66 20.47
C PHE A 100 4.01 -2.30 21.78
N SER A 101 5.22 -1.75 21.69
CA SER A 101 6.06 -1.41 22.85
C SER A 101 5.48 -0.35 23.78
N ASN A 102 4.46 0.39 23.33
CA ASN A 102 3.71 1.34 24.14
C ASN A 102 2.53 0.71 24.89
N GLY A 103 2.38 -0.63 24.83
CA GLY A 103 1.32 -1.38 25.50
C GLY A 103 0.00 -1.47 24.72
N VAL A 104 -0.08 -0.90 23.51
CA VAL A 104 -1.22 -1.15 22.62
C VAL A 104 -1.16 -2.61 22.15
N GLU A 105 -2.30 -3.28 22.19
CA GLU A 105 -2.46 -4.66 21.75
C GLU A 105 -3.57 -4.72 20.68
N LEU A 106 -3.31 -5.47 19.60
CA LEU A 106 -4.30 -5.80 18.58
C LEU A 106 -4.61 -7.29 18.64
N ASP A 107 -5.88 -7.63 18.83
CA ASP A 107 -6.33 -9.02 18.81
C ASP A 107 -6.41 -9.53 17.36
N LEU A 108 -5.63 -10.56 17.05
CA LEU A 108 -5.63 -11.22 15.74
C LEU A 108 -6.55 -12.45 15.71
N ARG A 109 -7.07 -12.90 16.85
CA ARG A 109 -7.91 -14.10 16.93
C ARG A 109 -9.22 -13.90 16.19
N ASP A 110 -9.69 -14.96 15.55
CA ASP A 110 -10.89 -14.98 14.72
C ASP A 110 -10.90 -13.95 13.57
N SER A 111 -9.73 -13.41 13.19
CA SER A 111 -9.61 -12.54 12.02
C SER A 111 -9.91 -13.32 10.75
N GLN A 112 -10.68 -12.72 9.83
CA GLN A 112 -10.84 -13.30 8.51
C GLN A 112 -9.57 -13.08 7.69
N VAL A 113 -9.12 -14.10 6.96
CA VAL A 113 -8.00 -13.95 6.03
C VAL A 113 -8.54 -13.54 4.68
N TRP A 114 -8.26 -12.31 4.25
CA TRP A 114 -8.59 -11.87 2.91
C TRP A 114 -7.57 -12.38 1.90
N GLN A 115 -8.09 -13.03 0.88
CA GLN A 115 -7.34 -13.50 -0.26
C GLN A 115 -8.14 -13.13 -1.50
N THR A 116 -7.49 -12.51 -2.48
CA THR A 116 -8.07 -12.45 -3.83
C THR A 116 -7.98 -13.85 -4.41
N THR A 117 -9.08 -14.40 -4.87
CA THR A 117 -8.98 -15.45 -5.89
C THR A 117 -8.21 -14.84 -7.06
N PRO A 118 -7.04 -15.38 -7.45
CA PRO A 118 -6.38 -14.92 -8.65
C PRO A 118 -7.41 -14.98 -9.79
N PRO A 119 -7.57 -13.92 -10.60
CA PRO A 119 -8.45 -14.01 -11.76
C PRO A 119 -8.02 -15.24 -12.56
N SER A 120 -8.99 -16.03 -13.03
CA SER A 120 -8.67 -17.21 -13.82
C SER A 120 -7.90 -16.76 -15.06
N VAL A 121 -6.99 -17.59 -15.56
CA VAL A 121 -6.36 -17.34 -16.87
C VAL A 121 -7.43 -17.27 -17.97
N SER A 122 -8.58 -17.91 -17.77
CA SER A 122 -9.75 -17.77 -18.65
C SER A 122 -10.42 -16.39 -18.60
N ASP A 123 -10.24 -15.64 -17.50
CA ASP A 123 -10.76 -14.29 -17.33
C ASP A 123 -9.74 -13.23 -17.77
N ALA A 124 -8.52 -13.66 -18.10
CA ALA A 124 -7.51 -12.79 -18.67
C ALA A 124 -7.88 -12.47 -20.12
N VAL A 125 -7.93 -11.18 -20.43
CA VAL A 125 -8.00 -10.70 -21.81
C VAL A 125 -6.79 -11.23 -22.59
N SER A 126 -7.03 -11.63 -23.84
CA SER A 126 -5.96 -12.12 -24.71
C SER A 126 -4.90 -11.03 -24.93
N LEU A 127 -3.63 -11.39 -25.13
CA LEU A 127 -2.56 -10.41 -25.41
C LEU A 127 -2.88 -9.47 -26.60
N PRO A 128 -3.47 -9.94 -27.72
CA PRO A 128 -3.90 -9.05 -28.80
C PRO A 128 -4.94 -8.03 -28.35
N GLU A 129 -5.97 -8.47 -27.64
CA GLU A 129 -7.04 -7.60 -27.15
C GLU A 129 -6.54 -6.62 -26.07
N LEU A 130 -5.56 -7.01 -25.25
CA LEU A 130 -4.87 -6.09 -24.34
C LEU A 130 -4.12 -5.01 -25.14
N GLY A 131 -3.43 -5.42 -26.21
CA GLY A 131 -2.75 -4.52 -27.14
C GLY A 131 -3.71 -3.51 -27.76
N ASP A 132 -4.84 -3.98 -28.27
CA ASP A 132 -5.89 -3.12 -28.86
C ASP A 132 -6.44 -2.12 -27.85
N ARG A 133 -6.73 -2.55 -26.62
CA ARG A 133 -7.20 -1.66 -25.54
C ARG A 133 -6.17 -0.62 -25.16
N CYS A 134 -4.89 -1.01 -25.09
CA CYS A 134 -3.80 -0.07 -24.83
C CYS A 134 -3.68 0.96 -25.95
N GLN A 135 -3.73 0.51 -27.21
CA GLN A 135 -3.70 1.39 -28.37
C GLN A 135 -4.88 2.38 -28.37
N ALA A 136 -6.09 1.91 -28.03
CA ALA A 136 -7.28 2.76 -27.93
C ALA A 136 -7.13 3.84 -26.84
N LEU A 137 -6.53 3.52 -25.69
CA LEU A 137 -6.26 4.49 -24.62
C LEU A 137 -5.22 5.53 -25.04
N ILE A 138 -4.14 5.09 -25.71
CA ILE A 138 -3.12 5.99 -26.25
C ILE A 138 -3.73 6.92 -27.30
N GLN A 139 -4.56 6.39 -28.21
CA GLN A 139 -5.25 7.18 -29.21
C GLN A 139 -6.21 8.19 -28.56
N ALA A 140 -6.98 7.78 -27.54
CA ALA A 140 -7.88 8.68 -26.83
C ALA A 140 -7.11 9.81 -26.13
N ALA A 141 -5.96 9.52 -25.53
CA ALA A 141 -5.09 10.53 -24.93
C ALA A 141 -4.52 11.49 -25.98
N GLN A 142 -4.11 10.99 -27.15
CA GLN A 142 -3.67 11.81 -28.28
C GLN A 142 -4.77 12.72 -28.80
N ASP A 143 -5.97 12.18 -29.01
CA ASP A 143 -7.13 12.93 -29.51
C ASP A 143 -7.57 14.01 -28.52
N MET A 144 -7.58 13.70 -27.21
CA MET A 144 -7.86 14.68 -26.15
C MET A 144 -6.84 15.82 -26.18
N HIS A 145 -5.55 15.48 -26.26
CA HIS A 145 -4.47 16.47 -26.32
C HIS A 145 -4.57 17.37 -27.55
N LEU A 146 -4.82 16.80 -28.73
CA LEU A 146 -4.98 17.56 -29.98
C LEU A 146 -6.18 18.52 -29.92
N ARG A 147 -7.28 18.10 -29.30
CA ARG A 147 -8.48 18.94 -29.11
C ARG A 147 -8.25 20.09 -28.13
N GLU A 148 -7.62 19.81 -26.99
CA GLU A 148 -7.47 20.79 -25.91
C GLU A 148 -6.34 21.79 -26.16
N SER A 149 -5.21 21.32 -26.68
CA SER A 149 -4.03 22.16 -26.90
C SER A 149 -3.92 22.75 -28.31
N GLN A 150 -4.85 22.40 -29.22
CA GLN A 150 -4.74 22.69 -30.67
C GLN A 150 -3.40 22.24 -31.28
N GLY A 151 -2.74 21.25 -30.67
CA GLY A 151 -1.41 20.78 -31.09
C GLY A 151 -0.25 21.70 -30.70
N GLN A 152 -0.47 22.69 -29.81
CA GLN A 152 0.55 23.65 -29.38
C GLN A 152 1.36 23.19 -28.15
N GLU A 153 0.86 22.20 -27.41
CA GLU A 153 1.56 21.69 -26.24
C GLU A 153 2.47 20.50 -26.56
N ASN A 154 3.70 20.56 -26.05
CA ASN A 154 4.78 19.61 -26.29
C ASN A 154 4.48 18.16 -25.84
N LEU A 155 3.52 17.95 -24.94
CA LEU A 155 3.15 16.61 -24.45
C LEU A 155 2.53 15.74 -25.56
N GLY A 156 1.74 16.34 -26.46
CA GLY A 156 1.17 15.65 -27.63
C GLY A 156 2.20 15.10 -28.60
N MET A 157 3.39 15.71 -28.62
CA MET A 157 4.52 15.24 -29.43
C MET A 157 5.14 13.96 -28.86
N ALA A 158 4.99 13.68 -27.57
CA ALA A 158 5.57 12.51 -26.91
C ALA A 158 4.69 11.25 -27.03
N LEU A 159 3.38 11.42 -27.19
CA LEU A 159 2.40 10.33 -27.18
C LEU A 159 2.56 9.30 -28.33
N PRO A 160 2.95 9.67 -29.57
CA PRO A 160 3.22 8.72 -30.64
C PRO A 160 4.34 7.71 -30.32
N PHE A 161 5.27 8.05 -29.41
CA PHE A 161 6.39 7.17 -29.04
C PHE A 161 6.01 6.02 -28.10
N PHE A 162 4.78 6.03 -27.57
CA PHE A 162 4.27 4.98 -26.70
C PHE A 162 3.35 3.99 -27.42
N SER A 163 3.11 4.17 -28.73
CA SER A 163 2.31 3.25 -29.53
C SER A 163 2.99 1.86 -29.61
N PRO A 164 2.32 0.76 -29.21
CA PRO A 164 2.87 -0.59 -29.26
C PRO A 164 3.24 -1.11 -30.66
N ASN A 165 2.82 -0.44 -31.74
CA ASN A 165 3.14 -0.82 -33.12
C ASN A 165 4.55 -0.44 -33.59
N THR A 166 5.38 0.22 -32.77
CA THR A 166 6.81 0.35 -33.09
C THR A 166 7.53 -0.97 -32.80
N ALA A 167 7.68 -1.78 -33.86
CA ALA A 167 8.53 -2.97 -33.83
C ALA A 167 9.97 -2.60 -33.48
N ALA A 168 10.43 -3.01 -32.29
CA ALA A 168 11.81 -2.86 -31.80
C ALA A 168 12.33 -1.39 -31.74
N PRO A 169 13.38 -1.10 -30.95
CA PRO A 169 13.90 0.26 -30.83
C PRO A 169 14.71 0.61 -32.08
N GLN A 170 14.03 0.86 -33.20
CA GLN A 170 14.60 1.72 -34.22
C GLN A 170 14.60 3.13 -33.64
N GLU A 171 15.77 3.78 -33.65
CA GLU A 171 15.95 5.19 -33.32
C GLU A 171 14.83 5.98 -34.00
N THR A 172 13.82 6.30 -33.21
CA THR A 172 12.63 6.96 -33.70
C THR A 172 13.03 8.41 -33.84
N GLN A 173 13.44 8.80 -35.05
CA GLN A 173 13.77 10.19 -35.34
C GLN A 173 12.55 11.04 -35.00
N LEU A 174 12.66 11.86 -33.95
CA LEU A 174 11.61 12.79 -33.58
C LEU A 174 11.35 13.75 -34.76
N PRO A 175 10.11 14.23 -34.94
CA PRO A 175 9.80 15.21 -35.98
C PRO A 175 10.75 16.41 -35.88
N ASN A 176 11.22 16.94 -37.01
CA ASN A 176 12.01 18.16 -37.07
C ASN A 176 11.25 19.29 -36.37
N GLY A 177 11.68 19.65 -35.15
CA GLY A 177 10.99 20.62 -34.30
C GLY A 177 10.71 20.16 -32.86
N ALA A 178 10.94 18.89 -32.52
CA ALA A 178 10.81 18.43 -31.13
C ALA A 178 11.85 19.13 -30.22
N SER A 179 11.38 19.68 -29.10
CA SER A 179 12.26 20.29 -28.10
C SER A 179 13.25 19.25 -27.54
N PRO A 180 14.53 19.61 -27.33
CA PRO A 180 15.52 18.74 -26.68
C PRO A 180 15.04 18.16 -25.34
N LEU A 181 14.17 18.88 -24.63
CA LEU A 181 13.58 18.43 -23.37
C LEU A 181 12.60 17.26 -23.57
N VAL A 182 11.83 17.29 -24.66
CA VAL A 182 10.89 16.21 -25.03
C VAL A 182 11.67 14.96 -25.43
N THR A 183 12.74 15.14 -26.20
CA THR A 183 13.67 14.07 -26.56
C THR A 183 14.26 13.39 -25.33
N ALA A 184 14.78 14.19 -24.37
CA ALA A 184 15.32 13.67 -23.12
C ALA A 184 14.25 12.95 -22.28
N GLY A 185 13.03 13.51 -22.18
CA GLY A 185 11.93 12.90 -21.46
C GLY A 185 11.48 11.56 -22.04
N VAL A 186 11.33 11.47 -23.36
CA VAL A 186 10.94 10.21 -24.05
C VAL A 186 12.01 9.13 -23.87
N GLN A 187 13.29 9.51 -24.01
CA GLN A 187 14.43 8.61 -23.80
C GLN A 187 14.41 8.06 -22.36
N GLN A 188 14.23 8.93 -21.37
CA GLN A 188 14.23 8.55 -19.97
C GLN A 188 13.04 7.64 -19.61
N VAL A 189 11.85 7.90 -20.15
CA VAL A 189 10.70 6.98 -19.96
C VAL A 189 10.97 5.62 -20.62
N ARG A 190 11.56 5.58 -21.81
CA ARG A 190 11.91 4.31 -22.49
C ARG A 190 12.92 3.48 -21.69
N GLU A 191 13.93 4.12 -21.11
CA GLU A 191 14.90 3.45 -20.24
C GLU A 191 14.25 2.90 -18.96
N LEU A 192 13.23 3.58 -18.44
CA LEU A 192 12.49 3.16 -17.26
C LEU A 192 11.43 2.09 -17.52
N LEU A 193 10.85 2.00 -18.73
CA LEU A 193 9.76 1.07 -19.06
C LEU A 193 10.05 -0.40 -18.69
N PRO A 194 11.22 -0.99 -19.02
CA PRO A 194 11.56 -2.36 -18.62
C PRO A 194 11.63 -2.54 -17.09
N LEU A 195 12.03 -1.50 -16.36
CA LEU A 195 12.21 -1.52 -14.91
C LEU A 195 10.88 -1.34 -14.17
N CYS A 196 10.00 -0.49 -14.69
CA CYS A 196 8.63 -0.30 -14.21
C CYS A 196 7.81 -1.58 -14.34
N GLY A 197 7.99 -2.35 -15.42
CA GLY A 197 7.35 -3.66 -15.60
C GLY A 197 7.80 -4.73 -14.59
N CYS A 198 8.98 -4.57 -13.99
CA CYS A 198 9.53 -5.51 -13.00
C CYS A 198 9.32 -5.05 -11.54
N GLY A 199 8.72 -3.87 -11.32
CA GLY A 199 8.52 -3.31 -9.98
C GLY A 199 9.81 -2.95 -9.23
N ASN A 200 10.93 -2.78 -9.95
CA ASN A 200 12.26 -2.66 -9.36
C ASN A 200 12.76 -1.20 -9.42
N PHE A 201 12.21 -0.35 -8.54
CA PHE A 201 12.57 1.08 -8.47
C PHE A 201 13.82 1.37 -7.62
N LYS A 202 14.46 0.35 -7.03
CA LYS A 202 15.61 0.52 -6.13
C LYS A 202 16.94 0.88 -6.81
N THR A 203 17.01 0.79 -8.13
CA THR A 203 18.28 0.93 -8.87
C THR A 203 18.46 2.26 -9.60
N VAL A 204 17.51 3.20 -9.53
CA VAL A 204 17.52 4.41 -10.39
C VAL A 204 17.31 5.73 -9.61
N LEU A 205 17.42 5.73 -8.28
CA LEU A 205 17.50 6.96 -7.49
C LEU A 205 18.81 7.02 -6.72
#